data_AF-A0A397TSW8-F1
#
_entry.id   AF-A0A397TSW8-F1
#
_cell.length_a   1.000
_cell.length_b   1.000
_cell.length_c   1.000
_cell.angle_alpha   90.00
_cell.angle_beta   90.00
_cell.angle_gamma   90.00
#
_symmetry.space_group_name_H-M   'P 1'
#
loop_
_entity.id
_entity.type
_entity.pdbx_description
1 polymer ?
#
loop_
_entity_poly.entity_id
_entity_poly.type
_entity_poly.pdbx_seq_one_letter_code
_entity_poly.pdbx_strand_id
1 'polypeptide(L)'
;MKRGPFKTTKEYILAVIRNQMHYYSMFKSTKQQKYLIPKYEELCQLVPKYFQDDGNDTFVLTHIDFHTSNILVKNDEITGVIDWECSGAFPVKCLCTYPVWITDNPLIEQTNKKSRENILLQKFFRDEMSRRDPDFIRTMDNIDEEKKEFYSTVFSQDV
;
A
#
# COMPACT_ATOMS: atom_id res chain seq x y z
N MET A 1 -18.05 -18.74 -4.73
CA MET A 1 -16.95 -19.15 -3.82
C MET A 1 -16.65 -17.96 -2.91
N LYS A 2 -16.80 -18.06 -1.57
CA LYS A 2 -16.44 -16.98 -0.64
C LYS A 2 -14.91 -16.89 -0.60
N ARG A 3 -14.32 -15.87 -1.22
CA ARG A 3 -12.86 -15.68 -1.33
C ARG A 3 -12.37 -14.83 -0.14
N GLY A 4 -12.04 -15.47 0.98
CA GLY A 4 -11.47 -14.79 2.15
C GLY A 4 -12.50 -14.09 3.06
N PRO A 5 -12.04 -13.42 4.14
CA PRO A 5 -12.91 -12.83 5.17
C PRO A 5 -13.59 -11.53 4.74
N PHE A 6 -13.12 -10.88 3.67
CA PHE A 6 -13.64 -9.59 3.19
C PHE A 6 -14.25 -9.75 1.81
N LYS A 7 -15.40 -9.14 1.60
CA LYS A 7 -16.10 -9.13 0.31
C LYS A 7 -15.74 -7.93 -0.55
N THR A 8 -15.31 -6.84 0.07
CA THR A 8 -14.99 -5.58 -0.61
C THR A 8 -13.68 -4.97 -0.08
N THR A 9 -13.04 -4.13 -0.90
CA THR A 9 -11.89 -3.31 -0.49
C THR A 9 -12.26 -2.44 0.70
N LYS A 10 -13.49 -1.91 0.74
CA LYS A 10 -14.01 -1.13 1.86
C LYS A 10 -14.00 -1.92 3.17
N GLU A 11 -14.52 -3.15 3.16
CA GLU A 11 -14.52 -4.03 4.34
C GLU A 11 -13.09 -4.33 4.81
N TYR A 12 -12.19 -4.64 3.87
CA TYR A 12 -10.77 -4.88 4.16
C TYR A 12 -10.11 -3.67 4.83
N ILE A 13 -10.23 -2.47 4.25
CA ILE A 13 -9.61 -1.25 4.78
C ILE A 13 -10.17 -0.90 6.17
N LEU A 14 -11.49 -0.98 6.36
CA LEU A 14 -12.11 -0.75 7.67
C LEU A 14 -11.58 -1.73 8.73
N ALA A 15 -11.41 -3.01 8.37
CA ALA A 15 -10.87 -4.00 9.29
C ALA A 15 -9.42 -3.70 9.69
N VAL A 16 -8.57 -3.29 8.72
CA VAL A 16 -7.19 -2.88 8.98
C VAL A 16 -7.13 -1.70 9.95
N ILE A 17 -7.93 -0.66 9.72
CA ILE A 17 -7.94 0.53 10.58
C ILE A 17 -8.39 0.18 12.00
N ARG A 18 -9.47 -0.60 12.13
CA ARG A 18 -9.98 -1.04 13.44
C ARG A 18 -8.96 -1.91 14.19
N ASN A 19 -8.27 -2.81 13.48
CA ASN A 19 -7.21 -3.61 14.07
C ASN A 19 -6.05 -2.72 14.58
N GLN A 20 -5.70 -1.68 13.82
CA GLN A 20 -4.68 -0.72 14.24
C GLN A 20 -5.11 0.06 15.50
N MET A 21 -6.36 0.54 15.55
CA MET A 21 -6.93 1.18 16.75
C MET A 21 -6.86 0.26 17.97
N HIS A 22 -7.26 -1.01 17.81
CA HIS A 22 -7.20 -2.01 18.86
C HIS A 22 -5.77 -2.25 19.35
N TYR A 23 -4.81 -2.35 18.44
CA TYR A 23 -3.39 -2.45 18.80
C TYR A 23 -2.92 -1.23 19.62
N TYR A 24 -3.27 -0.01 19.19
CA TYR A 24 -2.92 1.20 19.95
C TYR A 24 -3.56 1.22 21.34
N SER A 25 -4.83 0.84 21.47
CA SER A 25 -5.52 0.83 22.77
C SER A 25 -4.92 -0.17 23.75
N MET A 26 -4.38 -1.29 23.26
CA MET A 26 -3.85 -2.37 24.10
C MET A 26 -2.36 -2.18 24.43
N PHE A 27 -1.56 -1.70 23.49
CA PHE A 27 -0.09 -1.84 23.57
C PHE A 27 0.68 -0.52 23.55
N LYS A 28 0.02 0.63 23.37
CA LYS A 28 0.70 1.94 23.26
C LYS A 28 0.37 2.85 24.42
N SER A 29 1.22 3.86 24.63
CA SER A 29 1.08 4.81 25.75
C SER A 29 -0.23 5.60 25.66
N THR A 30 -0.77 6.06 26.79
CA THR A 30 -1.97 6.91 26.84
C THR A 30 -1.82 8.16 25.97
N LYS A 31 -0.62 8.72 25.87
CA LYS A 31 -0.32 9.86 24.98
C LYS A 31 -0.55 9.49 23.52
N GLN A 32 0.00 8.36 23.06
CA GLN A 32 -0.16 7.90 21.68
C GLN A 32 -1.62 7.51 21.38
N GLN A 33 -2.30 6.87 22.33
CA GLN A 33 -3.72 6.51 22.19
C GLN A 33 -4.59 7.75 21.94
N LYS A 34 -4.46 8.77 22.82
CA LYS A 34 -5.22 10.03 22.71
C LYS A 34 -4.96 10.79 21.42
N TYR A 35 -3.77 10.64 20.83
CA TYR A 35 -3.42 11.32 19.59
C TYR A 35 -3.83 10.53 18.33
N LEU A 36 -3.60 9.22 18.30
CA LEU A 36 -3.75 8.42 17.06
C LEU A 36 -5.12 7.78 16.91
N ILE A 37 -5.77 7.35 18.00
CA ILE A 37 -7.08 6.70 17.90
C ILE A 37 -8.12 7.63 17.23
N PRO A 38 -8.26 8.91 17.62
CA PRO A 38 -9.20 9.82 16.95
C PRO A 38 -8.91 9.99 15.46
N LYS A 39 -7.62 10.08 15.06
CA LYS A 39 -7.23 10.15 13.65
C LYS A 39 -7.65 8.89 12.87
N TYR A 40 -7.57 7.71 13.47
CA TYR A 40 -8.06 6.48 12.86
C TYR A 40 -9.60 6.40 12.81
N GLU A 41 -10.30 7.02 13.76
CA GLU A 41 -11.77 7.14 13.72
C GLU A 41 -12.21 8.04 12.55
N GLU A 42 -11.56 9.19 12.37
CA GLU A 42 -11.75 10.06 11.21
C GLU A 42 -11.46 9.31 9.91
N LEU A 43 -10.38 8.53 9.89
CA LEU A 43 -10.01 7.67 8.77
C LEU A 43 -11.16 6.71 8.40
N CYS A 44 -11.77 6.06 9.38
CA CYS A 44 -12.91 5.16 9.16
C CYS A 44 -14.10 5.88 8.51
N GLN A 45 -14.34 7.15 8.86
CA GLN A 45 -15.44 7.94 8.31
C GLN A 45 -15.21 8.31 6.85
N LEU A 46 -13.95 8.45 6.43
CA LEU A 46 -13.58 8.76 5.05
C LEU A 46 -13.60 7.53 4.14
N VAL A 47 -13.41 6.32 4.67
CA VAL A 47 -13.32 5.09 3.85
C VAL A 47 -14.51 4.91 2.88
N PRO A 48 -15.79 5.09 3.27
CA PRO A 48 -16.91 4.95 2.34
C PRO A 48 -16.93 5.99 1.20
N LYS A 49 -16.21 7.12 1.30
CA LYS A 49 -16.09 8.11 0.23
C LYS A 49 -15.20 7.58 -0.90
N TYR A 50 -14.08 6.95 -0.53
CA TYR A 50 -13.03 6.52 -1.47
C TYR A 50 -13.18 5.07 -1.93
N PHE A 51 -13.72 4.20 -1.07
CA PHE A 51 -13.90 2.79 -1.37
C PHE A 51 -15.38 2.45 -1.43
N GLN A 52 -15.95 2.41 -2.63
CA GLN A 52 -17.34 2.05 -2.86
C GLN A 52 -17.54 0.52 -2.86
N ASP A 53 -18.72 0.06 -2.43
CA ASP A 53 -19.14 -1.35 -2.56
C ASP A 53 -19.82 -1.56 -3.92
N ASP A 54 -19.05 -1.50 -5.00
CA ASP A 54 -19.54 -1.71 -6.37
C ASP A 54 -19.57 -3.20 -6.78
N GLY A 55 -19.06 -4.09 -5.93
CA GLY A 55 -18.99 -5.52 -6.18
C GLY A 55 -17.89 -5.94 -7.18
N ASN A 56 -17.05 -5.01 -7.64
CA ASN A 56 -16.00 -5.24 -8.62
C ASN A 56 -14.60 -5.34 -8.00
N ASP A 57 -14.50 -5.58 -6.69
CA ASP A 57 -13.21 -5.70 -6.03
C ASP A 57 -12.51 -7.03 -6.37
N THR A 58 -11.26 -6.91 -6.81
CA THR A 58 -10.39 -8.05 -7.08
C THR A 58 -9.37 -8.19 -5.95
N PHE A 59 -9.30 -9.38 -5.37
CA PHE A 59 -8.28 -9.75 -4.40
C PHE A 59 -7.28 -10.71 -5.06
N VAL A 60 -6.00 -10.43 -4.90
CA VAL A 60 -4.91 -11.25 -5.44
C VAL A 60 -4.00 -11.73 -4.32
N LEU A 61 -3.40 -12.91 -4.51
CA LEU A 61 -2.35 -13.38 -3.63
C LEU A 61 -1.14 -12.46 -3.76
N THR A 62 -0.67 -11.94 -2.64
CA THR A 62 0.42 -10.97 -2.58
C THR A 62 1.48 -11.44 -1.60
N HIS A 63 2.73 -11.37 -2.06
CA HIS A 63 3.90 -11.42 -1.20
C HIS A 63 4.08 -10.05 -0.54
N ILE A 64 3.77 -9.93 0.75
CA ILE A 64 3.76 -8.60 1.41
C ILE A 64 5.14 -7.99 1.60
N ASP A 65 6.18 -8.81 1.66
CA ASP A 65 7.56 -8.37 1.83
C ASP A 65 8.39 -8.62 0.56
N PHE A 66 7.83 -8.17 -0.58
CA PHE A 66 8.48 -8.37 -1.87
C PHE A 66 9.65 -7.39 -2.00
N HIS A 67 10.79 -7.78 -1.44
CA HIS A 67 12.05 -7.04 -1.49
C HIS A 67 13.14 -7.85 -2.22
N THR A 68 14.23 -7.20 -2.63
CA THR A 68 15.29 -7.85 -3.41
C THR A 68 15.93 -9.05 -2.69
N SER A 69 16.02 -9.04 -1.35
CA SER A 69 16.53 -10.18 -0.56
C SER A 69 15.65 -11.44 -0.61
N ASN A 70 14.41 -11.35 -1.13
CA ASN A 70 13.46 -12.46 -1.26
C ASN A 70 13.39 -12.99 -2.70
N ILE A 71 14.24 -12.48 -3.59
CA ILE A 71 14.31 -12.89 -5.00
C ILE A 71 15.62 -13.63 -5.24
N LEU A 72 15.54 -14.89 -5.65
CA LEU A 72 16.71 -15.70 -6.00
C LEU A 72 17.11 -15.47 -7.45
N VAL A 73 18.40 -15.22 -7.70
CA VAL A 73 18.94 -14.94 -9.04
C VAL A 73 20.09 -15.89 -9.35
N LYS A 74 20.14 -16.40 -10.59
CA LYS A 74 21.24 -17.20 -11.13
C LYS A 74 21.54 -16.75 -12.55
N ASN A 75 22.79 -16.35 -12.84
CA ASN A 75 23.24 -15.94 -14.18
C ASN A 75 22.27 -14.92 -14.83
N ASP A 76 21.87 -13.90 -14.08
CA ASP A 76 20.91 -12.84 -14.49
C ASP A 76 19.44 -13.27 -14.65
N GLU A 77 19.09 -14.52 -14.36
CA GLU A 77 17.71 -15.01 -14.36
C GLU A 77 17.13 -15.07 -12.95
N ILE A 78 15.90 -14.58 -12.78
CA ILE A 78 15.12 -14.82 -11.57
C ILE A 78 14.73 -16.30 -11.54
N THR A 79 15.16 -17.01 -10.49
CA THR A 79 14.95 -18.45 -10.33
C THR A 79 13.90 -18.80 -9.28
N GLY A 80 13.54 -17.85 -8.41
CA GLY A 80 12.53 -18.09 -7.39
C GLY A 80 12.24 -16.86 -6.54
N VAL A 81 11.11 -16.95 -5.83
CA VAL A 81 10.68 -16.01 -4.79
C VAL A 81 10.46 -16.83 -3.52
N ILE A 82 11.16 -16.48 -2.45
CA ILE A 82 11.09 -17.14 -1.14
C ILE A 82 10.28 -16.30 -0.14
N ASP A 83 10.11 -16.80 1.09
CA ASP A 83 9.54 -16.04 2.22
C ASP A 83 8.03 -15.71 2.14
N TRP A 84 7.23 -16.69 1.73
CA TRP A 84 5.77 -16.55 1.59
C TRP A 84 4.98 -16.64 2.91
N GLU A 85 5.62 -16.74 4.08
CA GLU A 85 4.94 -17.04 5.34
C GLU A 85 3.97 -15.96 5.82
N CYS A 86 4.17 -14.71 5.38
CA CYS A 86 3.26 -13.60 5.65
C CYS A 86 2.40 -13.19 4.43
N SER A 87 2.35 -14.01 3.38
CA SER A 87 1.54 -13.71 2.20
C SER A 87 0.03 -13.79 2.49
N GLY A 88 -0.76 -13.09 1.68
CA GLY A 88 -2.20 -12.99 1.88
C GLY A 88 -2.94 -12.53 0.64
N ALA A 89 -4.27 -12.50 0.72
CA ALA A 89 -5.12 -11.97 -0.35
C ALA A 89 -5.42 -10.49 -0.08
N PHE A 90 -4.97 -9.59 -0.96
CA PHE A 90 -5.11 -8.15 -0.81
C PHE A 90 -5.89 -7.53 -1.98
N PRO A 91 -6.64 -6.44 -1.74
CA PRO A 91 -7.34 -5.77 -2.83
C PRO A 91 -6.34 -5.16 -3.83
N VAL A 92 -6.53 -5.37 -5.12
CA VAL A 92 -5.65 -4.87 -6.20
C VAL A 92 -5.43 -3.37 -6.10
N LYS A 93 -6.46 -2.61 -5.72
CA LYS A 93 -6.36 -1.17 -5.45
C LYS A 93 -5.18 -0.87 -4.50
N CYS A 94 -5.01 -1.64 -3.43
CA CYS A 94 -3.91 -1.41 -2.49
C CYS A 94 -2.50 -1.78 -3.01
N LEU A 95 -2.40 -2.45 -4.16
CA LEU A 95 -1.18 -3.08 -4.66
C LEU A 95 -0.59 -2.41 -5.90
N CYS A 96 -1.37 -1.59 -6.60
CA CYS A 96 -0.90 -0.85 -7.77
C CYS A 96 -0.01 0.32 -7.33
N THR A 97 1.22 0.01 -6.90
CA THR A 97 2.25 0.97 -6.48
C THR A 97 3.59 0.62 -7.11
N TYR A 98 4.56 1.53 -7.01
CA TYR A 98 5.94 1.18 -7.35
C TYR A 98 6.49 0.09 -6.41
N PRO A 99 7.36 -0.80 -6.91
CA PRO A 99 8.15 -1.70 -6.07
C PRO A 99 8.98 -0.92 -5.05
N VAL A 100 9.05 -1.42 -3.81
CA VAL A 100 9.68 -0.71 -2.69
C VAL A 100 11.14 -0.33 -2.97
N TRP A 101 11.88 -1.16 -3.70
CA TRP A 101 13.31 -0.95 -3.98
C TRP A 101 13.60 0.14 -5.02
N ILE A 102 12.58 0.67 -5.70
CA ILE A 102 12.70 1.84 -6.59
C ILE A 102 12.02 3.09 -6.01
N THR A 103 11.60 3.03 -4.74
CA THR A 103 11.02 4.17 -4.02
C THR A 103 12.00 4.71 -3.00
N ASP A 104 11.83 5.99 -2.68
CA ASP A 104 12.64 6.64 -1.68
C ASP A 104 12.17 6.24 -0.27
N ASN A 105 13.08 5.74 0.58
CA ASN A 105 12.73 5.41 1.96
C ASN A 105 12.80 6.69 2.82
N PRO A 106 11.68 7.19 3.37
CA PRO A 106 11.65 8.43 4.13
C PRO A 106 12.41 8.35 5.46
N LEU A 107 12.73 7.15 5.95
CA LEU A 107 13.46 6.92 7.20
C LEU A 107 14.98 6.85 7.02
N ILE A 108 15.47 6.88 5.78
CA ILE A 108 16.89 6.75 5.46
C ILE A 108 17.32 8.00 4.70
N GLU A 109 18.37 8.67 5.19
CA GLU A 109 18.96 9.80 4.48
C GLU A 109 19.51 9.31 3.13
N GLN A 110 18.92 9.81 2.05
CA GLN A 110 19.24 9.34 0.72
C GLN A 110 20.29 10.21 0.06
N THR A 111 21.23 9.56 -0.62
CA THR A 111 22.16 10.28 -1.47
C THR A 111 21.42 10.83 -2.68
N ASN A 112 21.78 12.04 -3.11
CA ASN A 112 21.26 12.64 -4.36
C ASN A 112 21.40 11.70 -5.57
N LYS A 113 22.40 10.82 -5.56
CA LYS A 113 22.60 9.81 -6.61
C LYS A 113 21.48 8.76 -6.62
N LYS A 114 21.13 8.21 -5.45
CA LYS A 114 20.09 7.16 -5.32
C LYS A 114 18.70 7.68 -5.66
N SER A 115 18.34 8.89 -5.21
CA SER A 115 17.06 9.50 -5.61
C SER A 115 16.97 9.75 -7.12
N ARG A 116 18.07 10.15 -7.78
CA ARG A 116 18.09 10.31 -9.25
C ARG A 116 17.92 8.97 -9.98
N GLU A 117 18.55 7.91 -9.47
CA GLU A 117 18.39 6.55 -10.00
C GLU A 117 16.95 6.06 -9.86
N ASN A 118 16.33 6.24 -8.69
CA ASN A 118 14.94 5.89 -8.45
C ASN A 118 13.98 6.59 -9.41
N ILE A 119 14.19 7.88 -9.69
CA ILE A 119 13.38 8.62 -10.69
C ILE A 119 13.46 7.97 -12.08
N LEU A 120 14.65 7.54 -12.50
CA LEU A 120 14.83 6.88 -13.80
C LEU A 120 14.17 5.50 -13.83
N LEU A 121 14.31 4.72 -12.75
CA LEU A 121 13.70 3.39 -12.62
C LEU A 121 12.17 3.47 -12.55
N GLN A 122 11.61 4.45 -11.83
CA GLN A 122 10.17 4.70 -11.78
C GLN A 122 9.62 5.08 -13.16
N LYS A 123 10.34 5.95 -13.90
CA LYS A 123 9.96 6.27 -15.28
C LYS A 123 9.93 5.02 -16.15
N PHE A 124 11.01 4.23 -16.13
CA PHE A 124 11.09 2.97 -16.87
C PHE A 124 9.96 2.01 -16.50
N PHE A 125 9.71 1.81 -15.20
CA PHE A 125 8.64 0.96 -14.71
C PHE A 125 7.27 1.43 -15.21
N ARG A 126 7.00 2.73 -15.14
CA ARG A 126 5.74 3.32 -15.59
C ARG A 126 5.55 3.15 -17.09
N ASP A 127 6.59 3.38 -17.89
CA ASP A 127 6.55 3.20 -19.35
C ASP A 127 6.26 1.72 -19.70
N GLU A 128 6.93 0.79 -19.02
CA GLU A 128 6.76 -0.65 -19.28
C GLU A 128 5.40 -1.17 -18.80
N MET A 129 4.92 -0.74 -17.63
CA MET A 129 3.59 -1.10 -17.13
C MET A 129 2.49 -0.48 -17.99
N SER A 130 2.65 0.75 -18.48
CA SER A 130 1.69 1.35 -19.42
C SER A 130 1.54 0.53 -20.69
N ARG A 131 2.62 -0.14 -21.14
CA ARG A 131 2.61 -1.00 -22.33
C ARG A 131 2.02 -2.39 -22.06
N ARG A 132 2.28 -2.96 -20.88
CA ARG A 132 1.89 -4.34 -20.54
C ARG A 132 0.53 -4.45 -19.86
N ASP A 133 0.21 -3.49 -19.00
CA ASP A 133 -0.99 -3.45 -18.17
C ASP A 133 -1.42 -2.00 -17.92
N PRO A 134 -2.13 -1.37 -18.88
CA PRO A 134 -2.64 -0.01 -18.73
C PRO A 134 -3.60 0.17 -17.55
N ASP A 135 -4.24 -0.91 -17.10
CA ASP A 135 -5.22 -0.90 -16.01
C ASP A 135 -4.53 -0.76 -14.66
N PHE A 136 -3.34 -1.35 -14.52
CA PHE A 136 -2.45 -1.12 -13.38
C PHE A 136 -2.14 0.37 -13.22
N ILE A 137 -1.77 1.05 -14.32
CA ILE A 137 -1.42 2.48 -14.27
C ILE A 137 -2.62 3.35 -13.93
N ARG A 138 -3.80 3.09 -14.52
CA ARG A 138 -5.03 3.81 -14.13
C ARG A 138 -5.36 3.62 -12.65
N THR A 139 -5.20 2.40 -12.15
CA THR A 139 -5.46 2.10 -10.73
C THR A 139 -4.46 2.83 -9.83
N MET A 140 -3.17 2.84 -10.19
CA MET A 140 -2.12 3.55 -9.48
C MET A 140 -2.38 5.06 -9.44
N ASP A 141 -2.73 5.67 -10.57
CA ASP A 141 -2.98 7.11 -10.68
C ASP A 141 -4.20 7.55 -9.87
N ASN A 142 -5.32 6.82 -9.99
CA ASN A 142 -6.54 7.11 -9.22
C ASN A 142 -6.26 7.07 -7.72
N ILE A 143 -5.46 6.11 -7.26
CA ILE A 143 -5.17 5.92 -5.85
C ILE A 143 -4.20 6.96 -5.33
N ASP A 144 -3.27 7.44 -6.14
CA ASP A 144 -2.40 8.54 -5.75
C ASP A 144 -3.19 9.84 -5.57
N GLU A 145 -4.20 10.10 -6.39
CA GLU A 145 -5.12 11.23 -6.22
C GLU A 145 -5.94 11.08 -4.93
N GLU A 146 -6.57 9.92 -4.73
CA GLU A 146 -7.35 9.61 -3.54
C GLU A 146 -6.49 9.69 -2.27
N LYS A 147 -5.29 9.09 -2.27
CA LYS A 147 -4.33 9.15 -1.16
C LYS A 147 -3.94 10.59 -0.85
N LYS A 148 -3.63 11.42 -1.85
CA LYS A 148 -3.26 12.83 -1.61
C LYS A 148 -4.38 13.58 -0.90
N GLU A 149 -5.62 13.47 -1.38
CA GLU A 149 -6.77 14.10 -0.74
C GLU A 149 -7.02 13.53 0.67
N PHE A 150 -6.86 12.22 0.84
CA PHE A 150 -7.04 11.51 2.10
C PHE A 150 -6.00 11.90 3.15
N TYR A 151 -4.71 11.90 2.81
CA TYR A 151 -3.63 12.36 3.69
C TYR A 151 -3.78 13.85 4.01
N SER A 152 -4.11 14.69 3.01
CA SER A 152 -4.35 16.11 3.24
C SER A 152 -5.62 16.39 4.04
N THR A 153 -6.53 15.44 4.22
CA THR A 153 -7.73 15.66 5.04
C THR A 153 -7.46 15.29 6.50
N VAL A 154 -6.68 14.23 6.75
CA VAL A 154 -6.46 13.68 8.10
C VAL A 154 -5.22 14.26 8.79
N PHE A 155 -4.22 14.70 8.03
CA PHE A 155 -2.91 15.11 8.57
C PHE A 155 -2.54 16.58 8.28
N SER A 156 -3.43 17.37 7.68
CA SER A 156 -3.19 18.79 7.36
C SER A 156 -3.32 19.75 8.54
N GLN A 157 -3.72 19.28 9.73
CA GLN A 157 -3.78 20.11 10.94
C GLN A 157 -2.43 20.20 11.71
N ASP A 158 -1.35 19.62 11.18
CA ASP A 158 -0.03 19.66 11.80
C ASP A 158 0.98 20.49 10.96
N VAL A 159 0.63 21.75 10.62
CA VAL A 159 1.57 22.81 10.19
C VAL A 159 1.29 24.08 10.98
#